data_AF-A0A972EGK2-F1
#
_entry.id   AF-A0A972EGK2-F1
#
_cell.length_a   1.000
_cell.length_b   1.000
_cell.length_c   1.000
_cell.angle_alpha   90.00
_cell.angle_beta   90.00
_cell.angle_gamma   90.00
#
_symmetry.space_group_name_H-M   'P 1'
#
loop_
_entity.id
_entity.type
_entity.pdbx_description
1 polymer ?
#
loop_
_entity_poly.entity_id
_entity_poly.type
_entity_poly.pdbx_seq_one_letter_code
_entity_poly.pdbx_strand_id
1 'polypeptide(L)'
;MNRNIRSLENMPLNIKFLYGKLLGAMVLADGDHNQLRLAEFYRIINNIRLPSKERIQLLNSIAIKKVDFSVMRDEIDLDRYLNEQERNIFRFSLMKDLIIIMKSDYIETSNEKELLKDIQNYFHVSDEQLSLFRGEYELDRRFFDDATNDQEFRNIVINIVSTAAALGIPLVVLNYSGTFKGLSTLGTISGLRAMGRKKRTGKSSILMGLATSILLGITTYKTMKYIFSIKKDGKTKLVQLIREHIEELHESTKDIIYKDIEYFTNRVAETKDEGGKDLDNALKIISILKRAVATLENTKAIII
;
A
#
# COMPACT_ATOMS: atom_id res chain seq x y z
N MET A 1 -10.82 22.54 -16.78
CA MET A 1 -10.42 22.98 -15.42
C MET A 1 -9.57 21.88 -14.83
N ASN A 2 -8.25 22.10 -14.71
CA ASN A 2 -7.27 21.07 -14.38
C ASN A 2 -7.37 20.74 -12.88
N ARG A 3 -8.23 19.79 -12.48
CA ARG A 3 -8.22 19.27 -11.11
C ARG A 3 -6.98 18.37 -11.00
N ASN A 4 -6.02 18.77 -10.18
CA ASN A 4 -4.85 17.93 -9.86
C ASN A 4 -5.35 16.56 -9.36
N ILE A 5 -4.93 15.48 -10.03
CA ILE A 5 -5.22 14.10 -9.63
C ILE A 5 -4.52 13.84 -8.29
N ARG A 6 -5.25 13.32 -7.30
CA ARG A 6 -4.67 12.93 -6.01
C ARG A 6 -4.30 11.44 -5.99
N SER A 7 -3.12 11.17 -5.49
CA SER A 7 -2.71 9.85 -4.99
C SER A 7 -3.49 9.47 -3.74
N LEU A 8 -3.50 8.18 -3.37
CA LEU A 8 -4.22 7.65 -2.22
C LEU A 8 -3.93 8.41 -0.91
N GLU A 9 -2.66 8.74 -0.62
CA GLU A 9 -2.29 9.41 0.63
C GLU A 9 -2.82 10.86 0.73
N ASN A 10 -3.07 11.47 -0.43
CA ASN A 10 -3.60 12.83 -0.58
C ASN A 10 -5.12 12.84 -0.81
N MET A 11 -5.78 11.68 -0.85
CA MET A 11 -7.24 11.60 -0.91
C MET A 11 -7.87 12.06 0.41
N PRO A 12 -9.15 12.47 0.38
CA PRO A 12 -9.89 12.87 1.57
C PRO A 12 -9.87 11.80 2.67
N LEU A 13 -9.89 12.22 3.93
CA LEU A 13 -9.79 11.32 5.08
C LEU A 13 -10.87 10.23 5.08
N ASN A 14 -12.10 10.57 4.71
CA ASN A 14 -13.20 9.59 4.61
C ASN A 14 -12.92 8.51 3.57
N ILE A 15 -12.24 8.85 2.46
CA ILE A 15 -11.86 7.90 1.42
C ILE A 15 -10.73 6.99 1.91
N LYS A 16 -9.72 7.55 2.58
CA LYS A 16 -8.64 6.77 3.19
C LYS A 16 -9.15 5.84 4.29
N PHE A 17 -10.11 6.30 5.08
CA PHE A 17 -10.75 5.49 6.11
C PHE A 17 -11.59 4.37 5.51
N LEU A 18 -12.35 4.64 4.44
CA LEU A 18 -13.08 3.61 3.69
C LEU A 18 -12.12 2.58 3.09
N TYR A 19 -11.01 3.03 2.50
CA TYR A 19 -9.96 2.16 1.99
C TYR A 19 -9.44 1.22 3.09
N GLY A 20 -9.11 1.77 4.26
CA GLY A 20 -8.71 0.99 5.43
C GLY A 20 -9.80 0.02 5.93
N LYS A 21 -11.08 0.38 5.85
CA LYS A 21 -12.18 -0.55 6.17
C LYS A 21 -12.21 -1.74 5.20
N LEU A 22 -12.08 -1.51 3.89
CA LEU A 22 -12.07 -2.58 2.89
C LEU A 22 -10.89 -3.53 3.10
N LEU A 23 -9.70 -3.00 3.40
CA LEU A 23 -8.54 -3.82 3.76
C LEU A 23 -8.76 -4.58 5.07
N GLY A 24 -9.40 -3.95 6.06
CA GLY A 24 -9.76 -4.57 7.33
C GLY A 24 -10.72 -5.76 7.18
N ALA A 25 -11.59 -5.74 6.17
CA ALA A 25 -12.44 -6.89 5.84
C ALA A 25 -11.59 -8.10 5.40
N MET A 26 -10.55 -7.87 4.61
CA MET A 26 -9.62 -8.94 4.18
C MET A 26 -8.80 -9.50 5.35
N VAL A 27 -8.37 -8.64 6.28
CA VAL A 27 -7.72 -9.09 7.52
C VAL A 27 -8.61 -10.04 8.32
N LEU A 28 -9.93 -9.88 8.24
CA LEU A 28 -10.94 -10.65 8.98
C LEU A 28 -11.65 -11.73 8.18
N ALA A 29 -11.28 -11.99 6.92
CA ALA A 29 -12.01 -12.89 6.02
C ALA A 29 -12.20 -14.32 6.60
N ASP A 30 -11.23 -14.80 7.39
CA ASP A 30 -11.30 -16.12 8.04
C ASP A 30 -11.78 -16.06 9.50
N GLY A 31 -12.20 -14.89 9.97
CA GLY A 31 -12.65 -14.67 11.35
C GLY A 31 -11.52 -14.63 12.39
N ASP A 32 -10.30 -15.01 12.05
CA ASP A 32 -9.15 -14.99 12.97
C ASP A 32 -8.16 -13.87 12.68
N HIS A 33 -7.46 -13.44 13.74
CA HIS A 33 -6.52 -12.31 13.67
C HIS A 33 -5.14 -12.84 13.26
N ASN A 34 -4.91 -12.97 11.96
CA ASN A 34 -3.60 -13.35 11.45
C ASN A 34 -2.61 -12.17 11.60
N GLN A 35 -1.52 -12.39 12.34
CA GLN A 35 -0.49 -11.38 12.60
C GLN A 35 0.23 -10.90 11.32
N LEU A 36 0.39 -11.79 10.32
CA LEU A 36 1.02 -11.48 9.03
C LEU A 36 0.13 -10.53 8.23
N ARG A 37 -1.18 -10.82 8.17
CA ARG A 37 -2.18 -9.95 7.52
C ARG A 37 -2.26 -8.59 8.20
N LEU A 38 -2.24 -8.55 9.54
CA LEU A 38 -2.26 -7.29 10.27
C LEU A 38 -0.97 -6.47 10.06
N ALA A 39 0.19 -7.12 9.97
CA ALA A 39 1.45 -6.45 9.66
C ALA A 39 1.38 -5.77 8.29
N GLU A 40 0.94 -6.47 7.23
CA GLU A 40 0.78 -5.89 5.90
C GLU A 40 -0.28 -4.80 5.85
N PHE A 41 -1.43 -5.00 6.50
CA PHE A 41 -2.45 -3.97 6.69
C PHE A 41 -1.85 -2.68 7.29
N TYR A 42 -1.03 -2.81 8.33
CA TYR A 42 -0.39 -1.66 8.97
C TYR A 42 0.57 -0.93 8.05
N ARG A 43 1.34 -1.67 7.23
CA ARG A 43 2.24 -1.07 6.26
C ARG A 43 1.47 -0.27 5.20
N ILE A 44 0.33 -0.80 4.74
CA ILE A 44 -0.53 -0.13 3.76
C ILE A 44 -1.18 1.13 4.35
N ILE A 45 -1.79 1.05 5.54
CA ILE A 45 -2.42 2.23 6.16
C ILE A 45 -1.40 3.31 6.55
N ASN A 46 -0.15 2.92 6.85
CA ASN A 46 0.95 3.85 7.05
C ASN A 46 1.32 4.55 5.74
N ASN A 47 1.44 3.78 4.64
CA ASN A 47 1.77 4.31 3.32
C ASN A 47 0.75 5.37 2.85
N ILE A 48 -0.55 5.13 3.05
CA ILE A 48 -1.60 6.12 2.73
C ILE A 48 -1.72 7.24 3.79
N ARG A 49 -0.86 7.26 4.82
CA ARG A 49 -0.86 8.24 5.91
C ARG A 49 -2.21 8.35 6.62
N LEU A 50 -2.75 7.21 7.07
CA LEU A 50 -3.97 7.19 7.87
C LEU A 50 -3.66 7.71 9.29
N PRO A 51 -4.34 8.76 9.78
CA PRO A 51 -4.05 9.33 11.09
C PRO A 51 -4.41 8.39 12.24
N SER A 52 -3.79 8.62 13.41
CA SER A 52 -3.91 7.73 14.57
C SER A 52 -5.35 7.51 15.02
N LYS A 53 -6.20 8.54 15.03
CA LYS A 53 -7.61 8.44 15.40
C LYS A 53 -8.35 7.41 14.53
N GLU A 54 -8.19 7.49 13.21
CA GLU A 54 -8.85 6.58 12.27
C GLU A 54 -8.25 5.17 12.35
N ARG A 55 -6.94 5.03 12.54
CA ARG A 55 -6.32 3.71 12.79
C ARG A 55 -6.90 3.06 14.04
N ILE A 56 -7.01 3.79 15.15
CA ILE A 56 -7.62 3.31 16.39
C ILE A 56 -9.08 2.88 16.16
N GLN A 57 -9.85 3.63 15.38
CA GLN A 57 -11.22 3.24 15.02
C GLN A 57 -11.27 1.94 14.20
N LEU A 58 -10.37 1.76 13.23
CA LEU A 58 -10.26 0.51 12.47
C LEU A 58 -9.89 -0.66 13.37
N LEU A 59 -8.92 -0.49 14.27
CA LEU A 59 -8.49 -1.54 15.20
C LEU A 59 -9.61 -1.99 16.14
N ASN A 60 -10.36 -1.04 16.69
CA ASN A 60 -11.53 -1.37 17.50
C ASN A 60 -12.54 -2.18 16.69
N SER A 61 -12.80 -1.79 15.44
CA SER A 61 -13.72 -2.50 14.55
C SER A 61 -13.22 -3.91 14.20
N ILE A 62 -11.91 -4.06 13.96
CA ILE A 62 -11.26 -5.34 13.68
C ILE A 62 -11.34 -6.25 14.91
N ALA A 63 -11.00 -5.74 16.10
CA ALA A 63 -10.97 -6.52 17.33
C ALA A 63 -12.34 -7.12 17.71
N ILE A 64 -13.42 -6.41 17.41
CA ILE A 64 -14.80 -6.86 17.65
C ILE A 64 -15.46 -7.50 16.41
N LYS A 65 -14.67 -7.76 15.35
CA LYS A 65 -15.11 -8.40 14.10
C LYS A 65 -16.33 -7.72 13.44
N LYS A 66 -16.34 -6.38 13.41
CA LYS A 66 -17.43 -5.57 12.83
C LYS A 66 -17.17 -5.07 11.41
N VAL A 67 -16.07 -5.46 10.79
CA VAL A 67 -15.74 -5.04 9.43
C VAL A 67 -16.21 -6.13 8.48
N ASP A 68 -17.27 -5.84 7.73
CA ASP A 68 -17.90 -6.76 6.77
C ASP A 68 -18.22 -5.99 5.48
N PHE A 69 -17.71 -6.48 4.35
CA PHE A 69 -17.93 -5.84 3.05
C PHE A 69 -19.42 -5.79 2.67
N SER A 70 -20.19 -6.84 2.99
CA SER A 70 -21.62 -6.91 2.64
C SER A 70 -22.42 -5.77 3.28
N VAL A 71 -22.06 -5.38 4.50
CA VAL A 71 -22.70 -4.29 5.25
C VAL A 71 -22.20 -2.92 4.78
N MET A 72 -20.91 -2.80 4.49
CA MET A 72 -20.31 -1.51 4.11
C MET A 72 -20.55 -1.13 2.64
N ARG A 73 -20.90 -2.10 1.79
CA ARG A 73 -21.07 -1.92 0.35
C ARG A 73 -21.98 -0.74 0.02
N ASP A 74 -23.10 -0.62 0.74
CA ASP A 74 -24.12 0.41 0.48
C ASP A 74 -23.70 1.80 0.97
N GLU A 75 -22.65 1.90 1.80
CA GLU A 75 -22.09 3.17 2.28
C GLU A 75 -21.01 3.74 1.34
N ILE A 76 -20.61 3.00 0.29
CA ILE A 76 -19.54 3.39 -0.61
C ILE A 76 -20.06 4.40 -1.65
N ASP A 77 -19.78 5.68 -1.41
CA ASP A 77 -20.04 6.78 -2.35
C ASP A 77 -18.73 7.43 -2.79
N LEU A 78 -18.03 6.81 -3.75
CA LEU A 78 -16.78 7.36 -4.28
C LEU A 78 -17.02 8.57 -5.20
N ASP A 79 -18.14 8.61 -5.93
CA ASP A 79 -18.45 9.64 -6.93
C ASP A 79 -18.59 11.03 -6.32
N ARG A 80 -19.05 11.09 -5.07
CA ARG A 80 -19.12 12.34 -4.31
C ARG A 80 -17.77 12.98 -4.02
N TYR A 81 -16.69 12.19 -3.91
CA TYR A 81 -15.39 12.67 -3.41
C TYR A 81 -14.25 12.56 -4.42
N LEU A 82 -14.37 11.65 -5.39
CA LEU A 82 -13.31 11.29 -6.33
C LEU A 82 -13.77 11.52 -7.78
N ASN A 83 -12.87 12.04 -8.60
CA ASN A 83 -13.08 12.04 -10.05
C ASN A 83 -12.78 10.64 -10.64
N GLU A 84 -13.09 10.43 -11.92
CA GLU A 84 -12.92 9.13 -12.60
C GLU A 84 -11.49 8.57 -12.50
N GLN A 85 -10.47 9.41 -12.68
CA GLN A 85 -9.08 8.98 -12.59
C GLN A 85 -8.72 8.59 -11.15
N GLU A 86 -9.19 9.34 -10.16
CA GLU A 86 -9.01 9.03 -8.74
C GLU A 86 -9.76 7.76 -8.31
N ARG A 87 -10.94 7.48 -8.87
CA ARG A 87 -11.65 6.22 -8.64
C ARG A 87 -10.87 5.03 -9.23
N ASN A 88 -10.28 5.21 -10.41
CA ASN A 88 -9.41 4.20 -11.00
C ASN A 88 -8.17 3.93 -10.14
N ILE A 89 -7.55 4.99 -9.59
CA ILE A 89 -6.46 4.86 -8.61
C ILE A 89 -6.94 4.04 -7.42
N PHE A 90 -8.05 4.46 -6.79
CA PHE A 90 -8.61 3.78 -5.63
C PHE A 90 -8.83 2.29 -5.88
N ARG A 91 -9.56 1.92 -6.93
CA ARG A 91 -9.93 0.51 -7.15
C ARG A 91 -8.75 -0.38 -7.53
N PHE A 92 -7.81 0.12 -8.34
CA PHE A 92 -6.67 -0.68 -8.77
C PHE A 92 -5.62 -0.82 -7.66
N SER A 93 -5.37 0.23 -6.88
CA SER A 93 -4.60 0.10 -5.64
C SER A 93 -5.24 -0.90 -4.70
N LEU A 94 -6.56 -0.80 -4.50
CA LEU A 94 -7.28 -1.68 -3.57
C LEU A 94 -7.13 -3.15 -3.97
N MET A 95 -7.26 -3.48 -5.26
CA MET A 95 -7.08 -4.86 -5.72
C MET A 95 -5.69 -5.40 -5.41
N LYS A 96 -4.65 -4.60 -5.68
CA LYS A 96 -3.27 -4.98 -5.39
C LYS A 96 -3.06 -5.16 -3.88
N ASP A 97 -3.51 -4.21 -3.06
CA ASP A 97 -3.34 -4.22 -1.61
C ASP A 97 -4.12 -5.37 -0.95
N LEU A 98 -5.31 -5.71 -1.47
CA LEU A 98 -6.05 -6.90 -1.04
C LEU A 98 -5.30 -8.19 -1.36
N ILE A 99 -4.67 -8.29 -2.54
CA ILE A 99 -3.81 -9.42 -2.90
C ILE A 99 -2.61 -9.52 -1.93
N ILE A 100 -1.98 -8.39 -1.59
CA ILE A 100 -0.85 -8.35 -0.65
C ILE A 100 -1.27 -8.91 0.72
N ILE A 101 -2.39 -8.45 1.27
CA ILE A 101 -2.90 -8.93 2.57
C ILE A 101 -3.26 -10.41 2.47
N MET A 102 -4.06 -10.81 1.48
CA MET A 102 -4.51 -12.19 1.29
C MET A 102 -3.34 -13.17 1.15
N LYS A 103 -2.26 -12.78 0.46
CA LYS A 103 -1.10 -13.66 0.25
C LYS A 103 -0.03 -13.58 1.34
N SER A 104 -0.23 -12.76 2.38
CA SER A 104 0.78 -12.50 3.41
C SER A 104 1.15 -13.72 4.26
N ASP A 105 0.23 -14.67 4.42
CA ASP A 105 0.40 -15.90 5.18
C ASP A 105 0.60 -17.14 4.30
N TYR A 106 0.74 -16.95 2.99
CA TYR A 106 0.93 -17.99 1.98
C TYR A 106 -0.22 -18.99 1.85
N ILE A 107 -1.38 -18.73 2.47
CA ILE A 107 -2.55 -19.60 2.41
C ILE A 107 -3.75 -18.78 1.94
N GLU A 108 -4.19 -19.01 0.68
CA GLU A 108 -5.39 -18.36 0.15
C GLU A 108 -6.64 -19.24 0.43
N THR A 109 -7.46 -18.84 1.39
CA THR A 109 -8.69 -19.56 1.77
C THR A 109 -9.84 -19.31 0.79
N SER A 110 -10.92 -20.09 0.90
CA SER A 110 -12.13 -19.86 0.10
C SER A 110 -12.79 -18.52 0.45
N ASN A 111 -12.88 -18.17 1.75
CA ASN A 111 -13.50 -16.93 2.20
C ASN A 111 -12.76 -15.69 1.66
N GLU A 112 -11.42 -15.72 1.66
CA GLU A 112 -10.63 -14.62 1.10
C GLU A 112 -10.82 -14.46 -0.41
N LYS A 113 -10.85 -15.58 -1.14
CA LYS A 113 -11.08 -15.59 -2.59
C LYS A 113 -12.48 -15.07 -2.93
N GLU A 114 -13.49 -15.49 -2.18
CA GLU A 114 -14.87 -15.01 -2.32
C GLU A 114 -14.95 -13.51 -2.03
N LEU A 115 -14.38 -13.04 -0.92
CA LEU A 115 -14.34 -11.62 -0.58
C LEU A 115 -13.63 -10.79 -1.65
N LEU A 116 -12.48 -11.25 -2.14
CA LEU A 116 -11.77 -10.58 -3.24
C LEU A 116 -12.63 -10.53 -4.50
N LYS A 117 -13.33 -11.61 -4.84
CA LYS A 117 -14.21 -11.67 -6.01
C LYS A 117 -15.41 -10.72 -5.87
N ASP A 118 -15.99 -10.62 -4.69
CA ASP A 118 -17.10 -9.70 -4.40
C ASP A 118 -16.67 -8.23 -4.54
N ILE A 119 -15.52 -7.87 -3.96
CA ILE A 119 -14.97 -6.53 -4.07
C ILE A 119 -14.56 -6.23 -5.53
N GLN A 120 -13.95 -7.19 -6.22
CA GLN A 120 -13.60 -7.09 -7.64
C GLN A 120 -14.84 -6.77 -8.49
N ASN A 121 -15.91 -7.55 -8.31
CA ASN A 121 -17.17 -7.37 -9.03
C ASN A 121 -17.80 -6.00 -8.74
N TYR A 122 -17.78 -5.57 -7.47
CA TYR A 122 -18.31 -4.28 -7.05
C TYR A 122 -17.59 -3.10 -7.71
N PHE A 123 -16.26 -3.15 -7.79
CA PHE A 123 -15.46 -2.07 -8.41
C PHE A 123 -15.28 -2.23 -9.92
N HIS A 124 -15.96 -3.21 -10.54
CA HIS A 124 -15.90 -3.49 -11.98
C HIS A 124 -14.46 -3.65 -12.48
N VAL A 125 -13.66 -4.44 -11.77
CA VAL A 125 -12.31 -4.81 -12.19
C VAL A 125 -12.39 -6.14 -12.94
N SER A 126 -11.98 -6.15 -14.21
CA SER A 126 -11.98 -7.37 -15.04
C SER A 126 -10.99 -8.42 -14.53
N ASP A 127 -11.20 -9.68 -14.90
CA ASP A 127 -10.31 -10.78 -14.51
C ASP A 127 -8.90 -10.58 -15.09
N GLU A 128 -8.78 -10.00 -16.28
CA GLU A 128 -7.51 -9.65 -16.90
C GLU A 128 -6.76 -8.56 -16.13
N GLN A 129 -7.48 -7.53 -15.66
CA GLN A 129 -6.91 -6.49 -14.81
C GLN A 129 -6.46 -7.06 -13.46
N LEU A 130 -7.25 -7.95 -12.85
CA LEU A 130 -6.85 -8.64 -11.62
C LEU A 130 -5.62 -9.53 -11.82
N SER A 131 -5.55 -10.23 -12.97
CA SER A 131 -4.39 -11.05 -13.33
C SER A 131 -3.12 -10.23 -13.49
N LEU A 132 -3.23 -9.00 -14.01
CA LEU A 132 -2.10 -8.06 -14.06
C LEU A 132 -1.57 -7.77 -12.65
N PHE A 133 -2.45 -7.43 -11.70
CA PHE A 133 -2.04 -7.13 -10.31
C PHE A 133 -1.47 -8.35 -9.58
N ARG A 134 -1.98 -9.55 -9.85
CA ARG A 134 -1.38 -10.80 -9.34
C ARG A 134 0.03 -11.02 -9.87
N GLY A 135 0.24 -10.78 -11.17
CA GLY A 135 1.57 -10.85 -11.78
C GLY A 135 2.54 -9.82 -11.19
N GLU A 136 2.08 -8.62 -10.91
CA GLU A 136 2.86 -7.56 -10.24
C GLU A 136 3.28 -7.94 -8.83
N TYR A 137 2.36 -8.50 -8.03
CA TYR A 137 2.70 -9.00 -6.70
C TYR A 137 3.86 -10.01 -6.73
N GLU A 138 3.84 -10.96 -7.68
CA GLU A 138 4.93 -11.94 -7.84
C GLU A 138 6.25 -11.29 -8.27
N LEU A 139 6.19 -10.24 -9.09
CA LEU A 139 7.37 -9.49 -9.53
C LEU A 139 7.97 -8.66 -8.39
N ASP A 140 7.13 -8.03 -7.56
CA ASP A 140 7.54 -7.23 -6.41
C ASP A 140 8.30 -8.08 -5.39
N ARG A 141 7.86 -9.34 -5.19
CA ARG A 141 8.52 -10.31 -4.30
C ARG A 141 9.93 -10.71 -4.77
N ARG A 142 10.21 -10.59 -6.06
CA ARG A 142 11.50 -10.94 -6.68
C ARG A 142 12.34 -9.72 -7.06
N PHE A 143 11.86 -8.51 -6.78
CA PHE A 143 12.48 -7.28 -7.27
C PHE A 143 13.94 -7.09 -6.82
N PHE A 144 14.23 -7.50 -5.59
CA PHE A 144 15.56 -7.41 -5.00
C PHE A 144 16.42 -8.65 -5.25
N ASP A 145 15.92 -9.64 -5.98
CA ASP A 145 16.72 -10.79 -6.37
C ASP A 145 17.69 -10.34 -7.47
N ASP A 146 18.99 -10.49 -7.19
CA ASP A 146 20.11 -10.05 -8.04
C ASP A 146 20.12 -10.65 -9.46
N ALA A 147 19.20 -11.57 -9.76
CA ALA A 147 19.07 -12.27 -11.03
C ALA A 147 18.53 -11.41 -12.19
N THR A 148 17.90 -10.26 -11.91
CA THR A 148 17.23 -9.48 -12.97
C THR A 148 18.25 -8.66 -13.77
N ASN A 149 18.68 -9.18 -14.92
CA ASN A 149 19.58 -8.43 -15.82
C ASN A 149 18.87 -7.17 -16.42
N ASP A 150 19.63 -6.24 -17.01
CA ASP A 150 19.07 -4.96 -17.49
C ASP A 150 18.02 -5.13 -18.59
N GLN A 151 18.16 -6.17 -19.42
CA GLN A 151 17.22 -6.47 -20.49
C GLN A 151 15.91 -7.03 -19.92
N GLU A 152 16.00 -7.91 -18.93
CA GLU A 152 14.86 -8.50 -18.25
C GLU A 152 14.03 -7.45 -17.50
N PHE A 153 14.70 -6.51 -16.80
CA PHE A 153 14.01 -5.40 -16.15
C PHE A 153 13.21 -4.55 -17.16
N ARG A 154 13.82 -4.21 -18.30
CA ARG A 154 13.17 -3.44 -19.38
C ARG A 154 11.99 -4.18 -19.97
N ASN A 155 12.15 -5.48 -20.25
CA ASN A 155 11.09 -6.31 -20.80
C ASN A 155 9.90 -6.37 -19.85
N ILE A 156 10.13 -6.49 -18.54
CA ILE A 156 9.05 -6.51 -17.55
C ILE A 156 8.30 -5.16 -17.52
N VAL A 157 9.02 -4.03 -17.54
CA VAL A 157 8.37 -2.70 -17.59
C VAL A 157 7.57 -2.52 -18.88
N ILE A 158 8.11 -2.92 -20.03
CA ILE A 158 7.41 -2.85 -21.33
C ILE A 158 6.15 -3.71 -21.29
N ASN A 159 6.25 -4.93 -20.77
CA ASN A 159 5.12 -5.85 -20.69
C ASN A 159 4.02 -5.28 -19.79
N ILE A 160 4.34 -4.77 -18.59
CA ILE A 160 3.34 -4.13 -17.71
C ILE A 160 2.67 -2.95 -18.40
N VAL A 161 3.44 -2.03 -18.98
CA VAL A 161 2.91 -0.85 -19.70
C VAL A 161 2.00 -1.26 -20.85
N SER A 162 2.44 -2.23 -21.65
CA SER A 162 1.74 -2.65 -22.86
C SER A 162 0.46 -3.41 -22.52
N THR A 163 0.53 -4.33 -21.55
CA THR A 163 -0.64 -5.06 -21.04
C THR A 163 -1.64 -4.10 -20.42
N ALA A 164 -1.19 -3.19 -19.55
CA ALA A 164 -2.09 -2.22 -18.93
C ALA A 164 -2.76 -1.28 -19.96
N ALA A 165 -2.01 -0.84 -20.98
CA ALA A 165 -2.57 -0.05 -22.08
C ALA A 165 -3.60 -0.84 -22.89
N ALA A 166 -3.34 -2.13 -23.17
CA ALA A 166 -4.28 -3.01 -23.85
C ALA A 166 -5.55 -3.25 -23.03
N LEU A 167 -5.44 -3.27 -21.69
CA LEU A 167 -6.55 -3.39 -20.75
C LEU A 167 -7.24 -2.06 -20.44
N GLY A 168 -6.90 -0.98 -21.15
CA GLY A 168 -7.49 0.34 -20.98
C GLY A 168 -7.19 1.00 -19.63
N ILE A 169 -6.18 0.53 -18.89
CA ILE A 169 -5.75 1.16 -17.63
C ILE A 169 -4.89 2.38 -17.98
N PRO A 170 -5.30 3.59 -17.57
CA PRO A 170 -4.49 4.78 -17.82
C PRO A 170 -3.12 4.66 -17.12
N LEU A 171 -2.02 4.99 -17.83
CA LEU A 171 -0.66 4.90 -17.26
C LEU A 171 -0.44 5.77 -16.03
N VAL A 172 -1.22 6.85 -15.88
CA VAL A 172 -1.23 7.67 -14.68
C VAL A 172 -1.76 6.90 -13.48
N VAL A 173 -2.76 6.03 -13.71
CA VAL A 173 -3.37 5.20 -12.66
C VAL A 173 -2.40 4.11 -12.21
N LEU A 174 -1.72 3.41 -13.12
CA LEU A 174 -0.67 2.43 -12.78
C LEU A 174 0.41 3.02 -11.86
N ASN A 175 0.65 4.31 -12.01
CA ASN A 175 1.68 4.98 -11.25
C ASN A 175 1.23 5.27 -9.81
N TYR A 176 0.04 5.84 -9.67
CA TYR A 176 -0.57 6.10 -8.38
C TYR A 176 -1.07 4.84 -7.67
N SER A 177 -1.35 3.77 -8.42
CA SER A 177 -1.69 2.45 -7.87
C SER A 177 -0.48 1.66 -7.41
N GLY A 178 0.72 2.16 -7.71
CA GLY A 178 1.94 1.50 -7.26
C GLY A 178 2.27 0.20 -7.97
N THR A 179 1.72 0.05 -9.17
CA THR A 179 1.81 -1.14 -10.03
C THR A 179 3.19 -1.31 -10.65
N PHE A 180 3.95 -0.22 -10.79
CA PHE A 180 5.35 -0.34 -11.18
C PHE A 180 6.21 -0.75 -10.00
N LYS A 181 7.02 -1.81 -10.19
CA LYS A 181 8.10 -2.28 -9.32
C LYS A 181 8.63 -1.24 -8.31
N GLY A 182 8.15 -1.34 -7.07
CA GLY A 182 8.57 -0.48 -5.96
C GLY A 182 8.02 0.95 -5.96
N LEU A 183 7.07 1.31 -6.83
CA LEU A 183 6.57 2.69 -7.05
C LEU A 183 5.32 3.08 -6.24
N SER A 184 4.66 2.10 -5.63
CA SER A 184 3.54 2.21 -4.67
C SER A 184 3.85 3.00 -3.42
N THR A 185 5.11 3.03 -3.02
CA THR A 185 5.51 3.56 -1.73
C THR A 185 5.71 5.09 -1.75
N LEU A 186 5.53 5.74 -2.89
CA LEU A 186 6.36 6.90 -3.21
C LEU A 186 5.62 8.24 -3.40
N GLY A 187 4.29 8.24 -3.25
CA GLY A 187 3.55 9.44 -2.85
C GLY A 187 4.04 10.05 -1.53
N THR A 188 4.86 9.30 -0.78
CA THR A 188 5.49 9.70 0.47
C THR A 188 6.67 10.67 0.31
N ILE A 189 7.28 10.81 -0.88
CA ILE A 189 8.37 11.76 -1.09
C ILE A 189 7.77 13.16 -1.24
N SER A 190 7.51 13.81 -0.11
CA SER A 190 7.33 15.27 -0.12
C SER A 190 8.50 15.88 -0.89
N GLY A 191 8.23 16.63 -1.96
CA GLY A 191 9.26 17.27 -2.80
C GLY A 191 10.29 18.11 -2.03
N LEU A 192 10.04 18.43 -0.76
CA LEU A 192 10.98 19.07 0.16
C LEU A 192 12.16 18.17 0.62
N ARG A 193 11.96 16.85 0.80
CA ARG A 193 13.04 15.94 1.25
C ARG A 193 14.04 15.62 0.14
N ALA A 194 13.56 15.48 -1.10
CA ALA A 194 14.40 15.29 -2.29
C ALA A 194 15.26 16.52 -2.62
N MET A 195 14.81 17.73 -2.28
CA MET A 195 15.59 18.97 -2.42
C MET A 195 16.53 19.24 -1.22
N GLY A 196 16.20 18.74 -0.02
CA GLY A 196 16.92 19.04 1.22
C GLY A 196 18.23 18.26 1.44
N ARG A 197 18.40 17.08 0.85
CA ARG A 197 19.63 16.26 1.01
C ARG A 197 20.56 16.41 -0.19
N LYS A 198 21.47 17.41 -0.08
CA LYS A 198 22.70 17.67 -0.86
C LYS A 198 22.53 18.20 -2.30
N LYS A 199 22.74 19.50 -2.45
CA LYS A 199 23.36 20.14 -3.64
C LYS A 199 24.61 19.36 -4.07
N ARG A 200 24.53 18.51 -5.10
CA ARG A 200 25.69 18.03 -5.88
C ARG A 200 25.34 17.91 -7.37
N THR A 201 26.36 18.17 -8.18
CA THR A 201 26.39 18.71 -9.55
C THR A 201 25.92 17.78 -10.70
N GLY A 202 25.38 18.41 -11.75
CA GLY A 202 25.43 18.02 -13.18
C GLY A 202 24.73 16.74 -13.66
N LYS A 203 25.03 15.57 -13.08
CA LYS A 203 24.48 14.26 -13.48
C LYS A 203 23.69 13.57 -12.35
N SER A 204 24.04 13.84 -11.09
CA SER A 204 23.30 13.30 -9.94
C SER A 204 21.93 13.94 -9.77
N SER A 205 21.74 15.18 -10.22
CA SER A 205 20.47 15.92 -10.15
C SER A 205 19.39 15.35 -11.07
N ILE A 206 19.76 14.84 -12.25
CA ILE A 206 18.82 14.20 -13.19
C ILE A 206 18.39 12.85 -12.63
N LEU A 207 19.34 12.04 -12.14
CA LEU A 207 19.04 10.74 -11.55
C LEU A 207 18.26 10.84 -10.23
N MET A 208 18.56 11.85 -9.40
CA MET A 208 17.75 12.17 -8.22
C MET A 208 16.40 12.75 -8.60
N GLY A 209 16.29 13.60 -9.61
CA GLY A 209 15.02 14.12 -10.11
C GLY A 209 14.14 13.05 -10.76
N LEU A 210 14.75 12.04 -11.38
CA LEU A 210 14.08 10.89 -11.96
C LEU A 210 13.68 9.87 -10.93
N ALA A 211 14.59 9.52 -10.01
CA ALA A 211 14.22 8.77 -8.84
C ALA A 211 13.08 9.51 -8.15
N THR A 212 13.17 10.82 -7.92
CA THR A 212 12.07 11.63 -7.36
C THR A 212 10.82 11.66 -8.24
N SER A 213 10.86 11.54 -9.57
CA SER A 213 9.66 11.49 -10.43
C SER A 213 9.03 10.09 -10.52
N ILE A 214 9.87 9.06 -10.48
CA ILE A 214 9.52 7.64 -10.40
C ILE A 214 8.94 7.38 -9.01
N LEU A 215 9.53 8.02 -7.99
CA LEU A 215 9.04 8.06 -6.63
C LEU A 215 7.75 8.91 -6.55
N LEU A 216 7.68 10.13 -7.06
CA LEU A 216 6.43 10.92 -7.03
C LEU A 216 5.30 10.40 -7.92
N GLY A 217 5.48 9.29 -8.63
CA GLY A 217 4.46 8.71 -9.47
C GLY A 217 4.07 9.59 -10.67
N ILE A 218 5.04 10.31 -11.27
CA ILE A 218 4.82 11.13 -12.46
C ILE A 218 5.37 10.42 -13.72
N THR A 219 4.48 9.80 -14.48
CA THR A 219 4.79 9.14 -15.76
C THR A 219 4.64 10.14 -16.89
N THR A 220 5.76 10.74 -17.31
CA THR A 220 5.85 11.45 -18.59
C THR A 220 6.55 10.57 -19.62
N TYR A 221 6.33 10.84 -20.91
CA TYR A 221 7.14 10.25 -22.00
C TYR A 221 8.65 10.36 -21.74
N LYS A 222 9.10 11.45 -21.09
CA LYS A 222 10.50 11.65 -20.69
C LYS A 222 10.96 10.66 -19.62
N THR A 223 10.12 10.35 -18.63
CA THR A 223 10.40 9.35 -17.59
C THR A 223 10.59 7.96 -18.22
N MET A 224 9.68 7.57 -19.12
CA MET A 224 9.72 6.26 -19.78
C MET A 224 10.94 6.12 -20.71
N LYS A 225 11.21 7.13 -21.55
CA LYS A 225 12.38 7.17 -22.43
C LYS A 225 13.70 7.10 -21.65
N TYR A 226 13.75 7.72 -20.46
CA TYR A 226 14.92 7.65 -19.60
C TYR A 226 15.07 6.28 -18.92
N ILE A 227 14.00 5.65 -18.40
CA ILE A 227 14.05 4.27 -17.89
C ILE A 227 14.66 3.32 -18.95
N PHE A 228 14.24 3.47 -20.21
CA PHE A 228 14.80 2.75 -21.35
C PHE A 228 16.21 3.21 -21.78
N SER A 229 16.76 4.24 -21.16
CA SER A 229 18.11 4.75 -21.40
C SER A 229 19.04 4.60 -20.19
N ILE A 230 18.56 4.07 -19.05
CA ILE A 230 19.38 3.88 -17.85
C ILE A 230 20.51 2.88 -18.17
N LYS A 231 21.74 3.33 -17.90
CA LYS A 231 22.96 2.50 -17.86
C LYS A 231 23.07 1.82 -16.48
N LYS A 232 23.82 0.72 -16.39
CA LYS A 232 24.00 -0.10 -15.18
C LYS A 232 24.15 0.70 -13.86
N ASP A 233 24.97 1.74 -13.84
CA ASP A 233 25.22 2.59 -12.66
C ASP A 233 23.97 3.37 -12.17
N GLY A 234 23.11 3.81 -13.10
CA GLY A 234 21.85 4.48 -12.76
C GLY A 234 20.79 3.54 -12.19
N LYS A 235 20.80 2.26 -12.60
CA LYS A 235 19.89 1.21 -12.08
C LYS A 235 20.24 0.87 -10.63
N THR A 236 21.52 0.65 -10.33
CA THR A 236 21.99 0.36 -8.96
C THR A 236 21.52 1.43 -7.98
N LYS A 237 21.67 2.70 -8.34
CA LYS A 237 21.24 3.81 -7.50
C LYS A 237 19.71 3.94 -7.37
N LEU A 238 18.95 3.62 -8.41
CA LEU A 238 17.49 3.56 -8.33
C LEU A 238 17.02 2.46 -7.38
N VAL A 239 17.58 1.25 -7.51
CA VAL A 239 17.29 0.12 -6.61
C VAL A 239 17.65 0.46 -5.17
N GLN A 240 18.77 1.14 -4.95
CA GLN A 240 19.16 1.62 -3.62
C GLN A 240 18.12 2.57 -3.03
N LEU A 241 17.64 3.56 -3.79
CA LEU A 241 16.64 4.50 -3.30
C LEU A 241 15.30 3.83 -2.98
N ILE A 242 14.89 2.84 -3.80
CA ILE A 242 13.70 2.03 -3.54
C ILE A 242 13.88 1.23 -2.23
N ARG A 243 15.06 0.62 -2.04
CA ARG A 243 15.40 -0.13 -0.82
C ARG A 243 15.36 0.76 0.43
N GLU A 244 16.06 1.90 0.40
CA GLU A 244 16.08 2.87 1.50
C GLU A 244 14.66 3.31 1.87
N HIS A 245 13.81 3.54 0.88
CA HIS A 245 12.44 3.95 1.14
C HIS A 245 11.57 2.85 1.76
N ILE A 246 11.70 1.62 1.27
CA ILE A 246 10.98 0.46 1.81
C ILE A 246 11.41 0.18 3.25
N GLU A 247 12.70 0.34 3.55
CA GLU A 247 13.24 0.29 4.91
C GLU A 247 12.66 1.43 5.77
N GLU A 248 12.61 2.67 5.28
CA GLU A 248 11.98 3.80 5.99
C GLU A 248 10.50 3.53 6.30
N LEU A 249 9.74 3.00 5.34
CA LEU A 249 8.33 2.64 5.54
C LEU A 249 8.18 1.50 6.56
N HIS A 250 9.07 0.51 6.52
CA HIS A 250 9.08 -0.62 7.45
C HIS A 250 9.33 -0.15 8.89
N GLU A 251 10.38 0.64 9.11
CA GLU A 251 10.70 1.22 10.42
C GLU A 251 9.58 2.15 10.91
N SER A 252 9.09 3.04 10.05
CA SER A 252 7.96 3.91 10.38
C SER A 252 6.69 3.12 10.71
N THR A 253 6.50 1.93 10.13
CA THR A 253 5.34 1.09 10.44
C THR A 253 5.44 0.51 11.84
N LYS A 254 6.62 0.03 12.24
CA LYS A 254 6.87 -0.40 13.62
C LYS A 254 6.60 0.75 14.60
N ASP A 255 7.09 1.95 14.31
CA ASP A 255 6.88 3.13 15.16
C ASP A 255 5.40 3.46 15.38
N ILE A 256 4.56 3.40 14.32
CA ILE A 256 3.13 3.68 14.49
C ILE A 256 2.41 2.55 15.24
N ILE A 257 2.83 1.30 15.09
CA ILE A 257 2.29 0.18 15.88
C ILE A 257 2.63 0.36 17.35
N TYR A 258 3.88 0.73 17.68
CA TYR A 258 4.29 1.00 19.05
C TYR A 258 3.48 2.13 19.69
N LYS A 259 3.23 3.21 18.96
CA LYS A 259 2.36 4.31 19.43
C LYS A 259 0.92 3.87 19.65
N ASP A 260 0.38 3.03 18.77
CA ASP A 260 -0.98 2.51 18.92
C ASP A 260 -1.04 1.52 20.12
N ILE A 261 0.00 0.71 20.37
CA ILE A 261 0.13 -0.12 21.59
C ILE A 261 0.15 0.75 22.85
N GLU A 262 0.92 1.84 22.85
CA GLU A 262 0.97 2.79 23.97
C GLU A 262 -0.40 3.40 24.24
N TYR A 263 -1.12 3.82 23.19
CA TYR A 263 -2.49 4.33 23.30
C TYR A 263 -3.41 3.35 24.02
N PHE A 264 -3.45 2.08 23.60
CA PHE A 264 -4.30 1.08 24.26
C PHE A 264 -3.80 0.70 25.65
N THR A 265 -2.50 0.74 25.91
CA THR A 265 -1.93 0.49 27.24
C THR A 265 -2.36 1.57 28.24
N ASN A 266 -2.33 2.84 27.81
CA ASN A 266 -2.83 3.96 28.61
C ASN A 266 -4.34 3.83 28.86
N ARG A 267 -5.12 3.50 27.82
CA ARG A 267 -6.57 3.24 27.97
C ARG A 267 -6.87 2.11 28.96
N VAL A 268 -6.08 1.04 28.94
CA VAL A 268 -6.17 -0.05 29.92
C VAL A 268 -5.91 0.47 31.33
N ALA A 269 -4.87 1.28 31.53
CA ALA A 269 -4.54 1.85 32.84
C ALA A 269 -5.65 2.76 33.38
N GLU A 270 -6.27 3.57 32.52
CA GLU A 270 -7.39 4.45 32.87
C GLU A 270 -8.69 3.69 33.20
N THR A 271 -8.92 2.53 32.56
CA THR A 271 -10.17 1.75 32.70
C THR A 271 -10.08 0.65 33.77
N LYS A 272 -8.94 0.52 34.48
CA LYS A 272 -8.71 -0.54 35.48
C LYS A 272 -9.72 -0.53 36.63
N ASP A 273 -10.34 0.61 36.90
CA ASP A 273 -11.31 0.76 38.00
C ASP A 273 -12.76 0.38 37.60
N GLU A 274 -13.05 0.17 36.30
CA GLU A 274 -14.43 0.01 35.80
C GLU A 274 -14.75 -1.38 35.21
N GLY A 275 -13.78 -2.29 35.08
CA GLY A 275 -13.95 -3.70 34.70
C GLY A 275 -15.05 -4.01 33.65
N GLY A 276 -14.68 -4.25 32.38
CA GLY A 276 -15.69 -4.58 31.37
C GLY A 276 -15.17 -4.87 29.96
N LYS A 277 -16.11 -5.00 29.01
CA LYS A 277 -15.87 -5.37 27.60
C LYS A 277 -14.85 -4.46 26.88
N ASP A 278 -14.75 -3.20 27.28
CA ASP A 278 -13.79 -2.24 26.73
C ASP A 278 -12.34 -2.56 27.13
N LEU A 279 -12.13 -3.04 28.36
CA LEU A 279 -10.82 -3.49 28.84
C LEU A 279 -10.36 -4.73 28.06
N ASP A 280 -11.25 -5.71 27.88
CA ASP A 280 -10.96 -6.94 27.13
C ASP A 280 -10.61 -6.64 25.67
N ASN A 281 -11.34 -5.73 25.03
CA ASN A 281 -11.05 -5.29 23.67
C ASN A 281 -9.67 -4.63 23.57
N ALA A 282 -9.33 -3.74 24.51
CA ALA A 282 -8.04 -3.06 24.51
C ALA A 282 -6.87 -4.05 24.71
N LEU A 283 -6.99 -5.00 25.63
CA LEU A 283 -6.00 -6.08 25.85
C LEU A 283 -5.84 -6.97 24.61
N LYS A 284 -6.96 -7.31 23.95
CA LYS A 284 -6.95 -8.06 22.69
C LYS A 284 -6.22 -7.30 21.59
N ILE A 285 -6.48 -6.00 21.43
CA ILE A 285 -5.78 -5.16 20.45
C ILE A 285 -4.28 -5.13 20.75
N ILE A 286 -3.87 -4.87 22.00
CA ILE A 286 -2.46 -4.89 22.41
C ILE A 286 -1.80 -6.22 22.03
N SER A 287 -2.47 -7.34 22.30
CA SER A 287 -1.97 -8.69 21.99
C SER A 287 -1.72 -8.88 20.49
N ILE A 288 -2.66 -8.47 19.64
CA ILE A 288 -2.53 -8.63 18.20
C ILE A 288 -1.49 -7.67 17.63
N LEU A 289 -1.42 -6.42 18.13
CA LEU A 289 -0.40 -5.45 17.72
C LEU A 289 1.02 -5.89 18.08
N LYS A 290 1.22 -6.46 19.28
CA LYS A 290 2.52 -7.04 19.68
C LYS A 290 2.98 -8.15 18.74
N ARG A 291 2.04 -9.00 18.31
CA ARG A 291 2.32 -10.06 17.32
C ARG A 291 2.66 -9.49 15.94
N ALA A 292 1.94 -8.45 15.50
CA ALA A 292 2.21 -7.79 14.22
C ALA A 292 3.58 -7.09 14.21
N VAL A 293 3.94 -6.34 15.27
CA VAL A 293 5.26 -5.68 15.33
C VAL A 293 6.39 -6.70 15.44
N ALA A 294 6.22 -7.77 16.22
CA ALA A 294 7.20 -8.86 16.29
C ALA A 294 7.41 -9.53 14.91
N THR A 295 6.35 -9.65 14.11
CA THR A 295 6.46 -10.11 12.72
C THR A 295 7.35 -9.16 11.90
N LEU A 296 7.12 -7.85 11.97
CA LEU A 296 7.92 -6.86 11.25
C LEU A 296 9.39 -6.83 11.71
N GLU A 297 9.66 -7.05 12.99
CA GLU A 297 11.03 -7.12 13.52
C GLU A 297 11.82 -8.33 12.98
N ASN A 298 11.12 -9.43 12.69
CA ASN A 298 11.72 -10.68 12.22
C ASN A 298 11.61 -10.87 10.70
N THR A 299 11.06 -9.90 9.97
CA THR A 299 10.92 -9.94 8.51
C THR A 299 11.68 -8.80 7.85
N LYS A 300 12.16 -9.05 6.63
CA LYS A 300 12.79 -8.01 5.82
C LYS A 300 11.71 -7.08 5.27
N ALA A 301 12.08 -5.82 5.08
CA ALA A 301 11.25 -4.88 4.36
C ALA A 301 11.06 -5.35 2.89
N ILE A 302 9.81 -5.46 2.44
CA ILE A 302 9.45 -5.90 1.08
C ILE A 302 8.71 -4.78 0.33
N ILE A 303 8.54 -4.89 -0.99
CA ILE A 303 7.65 -3.98 -1.71
C ILE A 303 6.19 -4.31 -1.34
N ILE A 304 5.40 -3.29 -1.06
CA ILE A 304 3.92 -3.33 -1.02
C ILE A 304 3.44 -2.42 -2.14
#